data_AF-A0ABD3E145-F1
#
_entry.id   AF-A0ABD3E145-F1
#
_cell.length_a   1.000
_cell.length_b   1.000
_cell.length_c   1.000
_cell.angle_alpha   90.00
_cell.angle_beta   90.00
_cell.angle_gamma   90.00
#
_symmetry.space_group_name_H-M   'P 1'
#
loop_
_entity.id
_entity.type
_entity.pdbx_description
1 polymer ?
#
loop_
_entity_poly.entity_id
_entity_poly.type
_entity_poly.pdbx_seq_one_letter_code
_entity_poly.pdbx_strand_id
1 'polypeptide(L)'
;MDRSWINKNRTSVEYENGVEEFLKFASSRVSASNGDGRYYCPCVKCLNDKLFSVREIREHVICDGFNKKYTRWIWHDVLKVLWIEAADITKPKNCCIEAGIVSLTRAYVSINQMDIMGLLAAGTVSVPVMKFYNKCLYNVLVSSGRADKYGLMCPLAIQSHGNNEEMGLIRNRIGEGGFDCFLLPFYDKGWELMALCPKSGCIASFCCQGKGKKHKKKFTDMIDTAIETYQVVKGMRSNTLSKPKWVYPKCCNKDAVDPECGLFVMRHMLELIKLDIVNSFEQVLHMDKPYSSDDIADVRRSWAKCFLDDIR
;
A
#
# COMPACT_ATOMS: atom_id res chain seq x y z
N MET A 1 8.63 4.20 -16.98
CA MET A 1 9.59 3.71 -17.97
C MET A 1 9.23 4.36 -19.30
N ASP A 2 10.17 4.99 -19.99
CA ASP A 2 9.93 5.56 -21.31
C ASP A 2 9.56 4.44 -22.29
N ARG A 3 8.62 4.71 -23.19
CA ARG A 3 8.12 3.75 -24.20
C ARG A 3 8.25 4.31 -25.62
N SER A 4 8.79 5.52 -25.76
CA SER A 4 9.04 6.16 -27.06
C SER A 4 9.97 5.32 -27.95
N TRP A 5 10.87 4.56 -27.33
CA TRP A 5 11.81 3.64 -27.97
C TRP A 5 11.13 2.59 -28.86
N ILE A 6 9.89 2.17 -28.56
CA ILE A 6 9.14 1.16 -29.33
C ILE A 6 8.96 1.61 -30.80
N ASN A 7 8.96 2.92 -31.05
CA ASN A 7 8.79 3.50 -32.38
C ASN A 7 10.12 3.86 -33.06
N LYS A 8 11.26 3.70 -32.37
CA LYS A 8 12.59 3.99 -32.92
C LYS A 8 13.03 2.89 -33.90
N ASN A 9 14.11 3.17 -34.64
CA ASN A 9 14.69 2.19 -35.55
C ASN A 9 15.24 1.00 -34.75
N ARG A 10 14.99 -0.24 -35.19
CA ARG A 10 15.42 -1.45 -34.46
C ARG A 10 16.93 -1.60 -34.35
N THR A 11 17.70 -0.97 -35.24
CA THR A 11 19.16 -0.95 -35.19
C THR A 11 19.72 0.21 -34.38
N SER A 12 18.85 1.06 -33.81
CA SER A 12 19.27 2.17 -32.97
C SER A 12 19.58 1.71 -31.55
N VAL A 13 20.54 2.37 -30.92
CA VAL A 13 20.92 2.12 -29.52
C VAL A 13 19.73 2.40 -28.59
N GLU A 14 18.89 3.39 -28.91
CA GLU A 14 17.69 3.72 -28.15
C GLU A 14 16.69 2.57 -28.13
N TYR A 15 16.49 1.89 -29.27
CA TYR A 15 15.63 0.72 -29.32
C TYR A 15 16.21 -0.43 -28.51
N GLU A 16 17.49 -0.75 -28.69
CA GLU A 16 18.15 -1.82 -27.95
C GLU A 16 18.11 -1.59 -26.43
N ASN A 17 18.44 -0.39 -25.97
CA ASN A 17 18.33 -0.01 -24.56
C ASN A 17 16.90 -0.15 -24.04
N GLY A 18 15.90 0.27 -24.82
CA GLY A 18 14.49 0.10 -24.47
C GLY A 18 14.07 -1.37 -24.36
N VAL A 19 14.58 -2.24 -25.22
CA VAL A 19 14.38 -3.69 -25.14
C VAL A 19 15.00 -4.24 -23.85
N GLU A 20 16.22 -3.86 -23.51
CA GLU A 20 16.85 -4.27 -22.26
C GLU A 20 16.06 -3.82 -21.03
N GLU A 21 15.56 -2.58 -21.03
CA GLU A 21 14.70 -2.07 -19.97
C GLU A 21 13.39 -2.87 -19.84
N PHE A 22 12.76 -3.21 -20.98
CA PHE A 22 11.57 -4.06 -20.99
C PHE A 22 11.86 -5.47 -20.45
N LEU A 23 12.97 -6.08 -20.87
CA LEU A 23 13.33 -7.43 -20.41
C LEU A 23 13.61 -7.45 -18.91
N LYS A 24 14.32 -6.45 -18.39
CA LYS A 24 14.51 -6.24 -16.95
C LYS A 24 13.16 -6.03 -16.25
N PHE A 25 12.25 -5.26 -16.83
CA PHE A 25 10.90 -5.09 -16.28
C PHE A 25 10.15 -6.41 -16.21
N ALA A 26 10.12 -7.17 -17.30
CA ALA A 26 9.42 -8.45 -17.40
C ALA A 26 9.96 -9.47 -16.39
N SER A 27 11.28 -9.56 -16.27
CA SER A 27 11.93 -10.52 -15.37
C SER A 27 11.90 -10.13 -13.90
N SER A 28 11.84 -8.83 -13.58
CA SER A 28 11.84 -8.34 -12.19
C SER A 28 10.45 -8.28 -11.53
N ARG A 29 9.39 -8.13 -12.32
CA ARG A 29 8.02 -7.93 -11.80
C ARG A 29 7.13 -9.16 -11.89
N VAL A 30 7.46 -10.10 -12.76
CA VAL A 30 6.82 -11.41 -12.80
C VAL A 30 7.84 -12.40 -12.26
N SER A 31 7.71 -12.84 -11.01
CA SER A 31 8.31 -14.11 -10.63
C SER A 31 7.64 -15.13 -11.55
N ALA A 32 8.42 -15.72 -12.47
CA ALA A 32 7.93 -16.54 -13.58
C ALA A 32 6.71 -17.33 -13.14
N SER A 33 5.62 -17.23 -13.89
CA SER A 33 4.27 -17.65 -13.49
C SER A 33 4.24 -19.06 -12.88
N ASN A 34 5.20 -19.92 -13.26
CA ASN A 34 5.37 -21.29 -12.78
C ASN A 34 6.82 -21.64 -12.35
N GLY A 35 7.67 -20.65 -12.04
CA GLY A 35 9.08 -20.89 -11.69
C GLY A 35 10.00 -21.33 -12.85
N ASP A 36 9.49 -21.36 -14.08
CA ASP A 36 10.21 -21.84 -15.27
C ASP A 36 11.08 -20.78 -15.97
N GLY A 37 11.05 -19.53 -15.49
CA GLY A 37 11.82 -18.42 -16.06
C GLY A 37 11.32 -17.95 -17.43
N ARG A 38 10.04 -18.20 -17.79
CA ARG A 38 9.48 -17.85 -19.11
C ARG A 38 8.42 -16.75 -19.04
N TYR A 39 8.37 -15.94 -20.08
CA TYR A 39 7.53 -14.73 -20.18
C TYR A 39 6.90 -14.60 -21.57
N TYR A 40 5.79 -13.87 -21.66
CA TYR A 40 5.08 -13.69 -22.92
C TYR A 40 5.91 -12.88 -23.92
N CYS A 41 6.17 -13.40 -25.12
CA CYS A 41 6.94 -12.63 -26.10
C CYS A 41 6.07 -11.54 -26.75
N PRO A 42 6.45 -10.24 -26.61
CA PRO A 42 5.67 -9.13 -27.17
C PRO A 42 6.02 -8.82 -28.64
N CYS A 43 6.84 -9.65 -29.30
CA CYS A 43 7.23 -9.39 -30.68
C CYS A 43 6.00 -9.47 -31.61
N VAL A 44 6.12 -8.86 -32.80
CA VAL A 44 5.04 -8.81 -33.79
C VAL A 44 4.57 -10.19 -34.28
N LYS A 45 5.40 -11.23 -34.14
CA LYS A 45 5.04 -12.62 -34.50
C LYS A 45 4.31 -13.35 -33.37
N CYS A 46 4.74 -13.14 -32.12
CA CYS A 46 4.23 -13.88 -30.96
C CYS A 46 3.01 -13.21 -30.32
N LEU A 47 2.88 -11.87 -30.43
CA LEU A 47 1.72 -11.10 -29.97
C LEU A 47 1.30 -11.33 -28.50
N ASN A 48 2.26 -11.67 -27.62
CA ASN A 48 2.04 -12.08 -26.23
C ASN A 48 1.21 -13.37 -26.05
N ASP A 49 1.25 -14.29 -27.01
CA ASP A 49 0.54 -15.57 -26.93
C ASP A 49 1.43 -16.71 -26.42
N LYS A 50 2.74 -16.62 -26.66
CA LYS A 50 3.72 -17.68 -26.37
C LYS A 50 4.73 -17.27 -25.29
N LEU A 51 5.09 -18.22 -24.43
CA LEU A 51 6.07 -18.06 -23.35
C LEU A 51 7.47 -18.48 -23.79
N PHE A 52 8.47 -17.65 -23.50
CA PHE A 52 9.88 -17.87 -23.84
C PHE A 52 10.81 -17.35 -22.74
N SER A 53 12.06 -17.80 -22.70
CA SER A 53 13.07 -17.23 -21.82
C SER A 53 13.40 -15.78 -22.19
N VAL A 54 13.93 -14.99 -21.24
CA VAL A 54 14.37 -13.61 -21.48
C VAL A 54 15.29 -13.49 -22.70
N ARG A 55 16.20 -14.47 -22.89
CA ARG A 55 17.13 -14.53 -24.02
C ARG A 55 16.40 -14.69 -25.35
N GLU A 56 15.46 -15.63 -25.43
CA GLU A 56 14.68 -15.88 -26.65
C GLU A 56 13.76 -14.68 -26.97
N ILE A 57 13.17 -14.05 -25.95
CA ILE A 57 12.37 -12.83 -26.15
C ILE A 57 13.24 -11.70 -26.71
N ARG A 58 14.46 -11.51 -26.18
CA ARG A 58 15.41 -10.53 -26.70
C ARG A 58 15.64 -10.75 -28.20
N GLU A 59 15.98 -11.98 -28.58
CA GLU A 59 16.24 -12.36 -29.97
C GLU A 59 15.03 -12.05 -30.85
N HIS A 60 13.83 -12.48 -30.47
CA HIS A 60 12.60 -12.18 -31.21
C HIS A 60 12.31 -10.68 -31.32
N VAL A 61 12.49 -9.92 -30.25
CA VAL A 61 12.18 -8.48 -30.25
C VAL A 61 13.20 -7.67 -31.08
N ILE A 62 14.46 -8.09 -31.12
CA ILE A 62 15.50 -7.48 -31.98
C ILE A 62 15.27 -7.86 -33.45
N CYS A 63 15.04 -9.15 -33.74
CA CYS A 63 14.94 -9.65 -35.11
C CYS A 63 13.58 -9.37 -35.76
N ASP A 64 12.48 -9.61 -35.05
CA ASP A 64 11.11 -9.47 -35.57
C ASP A 64 10.51 -8.10 -35.25
N GLY A 65 10.95 -7.47 -34.17
CA GLY A 65 10.43 -6.18 -33.72
C GLY A 65 9.34 -6.32 -32.65
N PHE A 66 9.28 -5.31 -31.77
CA PHE A 66 8.28 -5.19 -30.72
C PHE A 66 6.92 -4.79 -31.31
N ASN A 67 5.83 -5.35 -30.79
CA ASN A 67 4.49 -4.94 -31.20
C ASN A 67 4.20 -3.50 -30.76
N LYS A 68 4.19 -2.56 -31.72
CA LYS A 68 3.95 -1.12 -31.46
C LYS A 68 2.60 -0.82 -30.81
N LYS A 69 1.61 -1.71 -30.94
CA LYS A 69 0.30 -1.56 -30.27
C LYS A 69 0.34 -1.96 -28.80
N TYR A 70 1.35 -2.72 -28.38
CA TYR A 70 1.50 -3.21 -27.02
C TYR A 70 2.25 -2.20 -26.13
N THR A 71 1.63 -1.03 -25.94
CA THR A 71 2.20 0.05 -25.12
C THR A 71 1.93 -0.11 -23.62
N ARG A 72 0.94 -0.93 -23.27
CA ARG A 72 0.61 -1.28 -21.90
C ARG A 72 1.07 -2.72 -21.67
N TRP A 73 2.14 -2.90 -20.90
CA TRP A 73 2.77 -4.20 -20.65
C TRP A 73 1.96 -5.09 -19.69
N ILE A 74 0.65 -5.21 -19.96
CA ILE A 74 -0.32 -5.90 -19.09
C ILE A 74 0.00 -7.38 -18.88
N TRP A 75 0.64 -8.04 -19.85
CA TRP A 75 1.06 -9.45 -19.75
C TRP A 75 2.31 -9.66 -18.90
N HIS A 76 2.95 -8.57 -18.49
CA HIS A 76 4.18 -8.55 -17.70
C HIS A 76 4.00 -7.76 -16.39
N ASP A 77 2.74 -7.47 -16.03
CA ASP A 77 2.39 -6.80 -14.78
C ASP A 77 1.89 -7.84 -13.78
N VAL A 78 2.42 -7.81 -12.55
CA VAL A 78 2.01 -8.70 -11.45
C VAL A 78 0.51 -8.65 -11.19
N LEU A 79 -0.15 -7.53 -11.52
CA LEU A 79 -1.60 -7.39 -11.43
C LEU A 79 -2.35 -8.36 -12.36
N LYS A 80 -1.80 -8.68 -13.53
CA LYS A 80 -2.40 -9.65 -14.45
C LYS A 80 -2.20 -11.08 -13.98
N VAL A 81 -1.03 -11.39 -13.39
CA VAL A 81 -0.79 -12.68 -12.73
C VAL A 81 -1.80 -12.87 -11.61
N LEU A 82 -1.92 -11.88 -10.71
CA LEU A 82 -2.91 -11.92 -9.64
C LEU A 82 -4.35 -12.05 -10.18
N TRP A 83 -4.68 -11.39 -11.28
CA TRP A 83 -6.00 -11.53 -11.90
C TRP A 83 -6.28 -12.96 -12.36
N ILE A 84 -5.29 -13.64 -12.95
CA ILE A 84 -5.42 -15.04 -13.40
C ILE A 84 -5.54 -15.96 -12.19
N GLU A 85 -4.63 -15.84 -11.22
CA GLU A 85 -4.65 -16.63 -9.97
C GLU A 85 -5.95 -16.45 -9.19
N ALA A 86 -6.50 -15.23 -9.19
CA ALA A 86 -7.78 -14.93 -8.55
C ALA A 86 -8.94 -15.71 -9.18
N ALA A 87 -8.88 -16.06 -10.46
CA ALA A 87 -9.90 -16.87 -11.12
C ALA A 87 -9.97 -18.29 -10.53
N ASP A 88 -8.85 -18.82 -10.05
CA ASP A 88 -8.73 -20.17 -9.49
C ASP A 88 -9.01 -20.24 -7.98
N ILE A 89 -9.17 -19.08 -7.32
CA ILE A 89 -9.52 -19.01 -5.89
C ILE A 89 -11.01 -19.31 -5.69
N THR A 90 -11.32 -20.60 -5.53
CA THR A 90 -12.67 -21.10 -5.22
C THR A 90 -12.96 -21.18 -3.72
N LYS A 91 -11.93 -21.19 -2.88
CA LYS A 91 -12.02 -21.16 -1.41
C LYS A 91 -11.16 -20.03 -0.85
N PRO A 92 -11.55 -19.38 0.26
CA PRO A 92 -10.73 -18.35 0.89
C PRO A 92 -9.33 -18.85 1.23
N LYS A 93 -8.31 -18.04 0.94
CA LYS A 93 -6.92 -18.28 1.30
C LYS A 93 -6.65 -17.68 2.68
N ASN A 94 -6.12 -18.48 3.60
CA ASN A 94 -5.75 -18.02 4.94
C ASN A 94 -4.29 -17.57 4.94
N CYS A 95 -4.08 -16.28 5.10
CA CYS A 95 -2.77 -15.65 5.08
C CYS A 95 -2.32 -15.29 6.50
N CYS A 96 -1.08 -15.63 6.86
CA CYS A 96 -0.52 -15.30 8.17
C CYS A 96 -0.18 -13.80 8.26
N ILE A 97 -0.53 -13.17 9.38
CA ILE A 97 -0.34 -11.74 9.66
C ILE A 97 0.25 -11.46 11.05
N GLU A 98 0.80 -12.45 11.75
CA GLU A 98 1.26 -12.33 13.15
C GLU A 98 2.34 -11.26 13.38
N ALA A 99 3.16 -10.97 12.38
CA ALA A 99 4.34 -10.14 12.57
C ALA A 99 4.00 -8.64 12.58
N GLY A 100 4.30 -7.98 13.70
CA GLY A 100 4.46 -6.52 13.78
C GLY A 100 3.19 -5.67 13.67
N ILE A 101 2.01 -6.30 13.64
CA ILE A 101 0.73 -5.58 13.66
C ILE A 101 0.23 -5.47 15.10
N VAL A 102 -0.03 -4.24 15.54
CA VAL A 102 -0.51 -3.91 16.87
C VAL A 102 -2.01 -4.22 16.96
N SER A 103 -2.45 -4.81 18.08
CA SER A 103 -3.85 -5.15 18.36
C SER A 103 -4.48 -6.18 17.42
N LEU A 104 -3.69 -7.13 16.92
CA LEU A 104 -4.21 -8.30 16.22
C LEU A 104 -5.08 -9.16 17.15
N THR A 105 -6.29 -9.47 16.72
CA THR A 105 -7.16 -10.45 17.39
C THR A 105 -6.97 -11.86 16.86
N ARG A 106 -6.45 -12.00 15.63
CA ARG A 106 -6.18 -13.28 14.98
C ARG A 106 -4.86 -13.19 14.21
N ALA A 107 -4.13 -14.29 14.26
CA ALA A 107 -2.87 -14.54 13.56
C ALA A 107 -2.99 -14.60 12.03
N TYR A 108 -4.20 -14.75 11.51
CA TYR A 108 -4.44 -14.91 10.08
C TYR A 108 -5.62 -14.05 9.61
N VAL A 109 -5.66 -13.83 8.30
CA VAL A 109 -6.77 -13.22 7.58
C VAL A 109 -7.17 -14.11 6.41
N SER A 110 -8.47 -14.29 6.22
CA SER A 110 -9.01 -15.02 5.08
C SER A 110 -9.30 -14.05 3.94
N ILE A 111 -8.68 -14.27 2.77
CA ILE A 111 -8.87 -13.48 1.55
C ILE A 111 -9.58 -14.34 0.53
N ASN A 112 -10.71 -13.86 0.00
CA ASN A 112 -11.46 -14.55 -1.05
C ASN A 112 -11.29 -13.87 -2.41
N GLN A 113 -11.89 -14.46 -3.45
CA GLN A 113 -11.85 -13.91 -4.81
C GLN A 113 -12.42 -12.49 -4.89
N MET A 114 -13.54 -12.21 -4.22
CA MET A 114 -14.18 -10.88 -4.25
C MET A 114 -13.30 -9.80 -3.63
N ASP A 115 -12.55 -10.11 -2.58
CA ASP A 115 -11.57 -9.21 -1.97
C ASP A 115 -10.50 -8.77 -3.00
N ILE A 116 -9.97 -9.73 -3.75
CA ILE A 116 -8.93 -9.50 -4.76
C ILE A 116 -9.51 -8.73 -5.95
N MET A 117 -10.69 -9.12 -6.43
CA MET A 117 -11.35 -8.45 -7.56
C MET A 117 -11.73 -7.01 -7.20
N GLY A 118 -12.16 -6.75 -5.96
CA GLY A 118 -12.39 -5.40 -5.46
C GLY A 118 -11.13 -4.54 -5.53
N LEU A 119 -9.99 -5.08 -5.09
CA LEU A 119 -8.70 -4.38 -5.18
C LEU A 119 -8.27 -4.09 -6.63
N LEU A 120 -8.45 -5.06 -7.54
CA LEU A 120 -8.00 -4.96 -8.93
C LEU A 120 -8.89 -4.07 -9.80
N ALA A 121 -10.21 -4.13 -9.61
CA ALA A 121 -11.21 -3.44 -10.43
C ALA A 121 -11.51 -2.00 -9.98
N ALA A 122 -10.66 -1.40 -9.14
CA ALA A 122 -10.90 -0.10 -8.51
C ALA A 122 -12.21 -0.04 -7.69
N GLY A 123 -12.59 -1.17 -7.09
CA GLY A 123 -13.66 -1.25 -6.10
C GLY A 123 -13.18 -0.82 -4.71
N THR A 124 -14.10 -0.87 -3.75
CA THR A 124 -13.79 -0.60 -2.35
C THR A 124 -12.83 -1.64 -1.79
N VAL A 125 -11.75 -1.17 -1.15
CA VAL A 125 -10.82 -2.04 -0.43
C VAL A 125 -11.54 -2.66 0.77
N SER A 126 -11.49 -3.98 0.92
CA SER A 126 -12.10 -4.67 2.05
C SER A 126 -11.18 -4.68 3.28
N VAL A 127 -11.76 -4.95 4.46
CA VAL A 127 -10.98 -5.08 5.71
C VAL A 127 -9.92 -6.18 5.63
N PRO A 128 -10.21 -7.38 5.07
CA PRO A 128 -9.19 -8.39 4.81
C PRO A 128 -7.99 -7.88 4.00
N VAL A 129 -8.25 -7.13 2.92
CA VAL A 129 -7.21 -6.57 2.04
C VAL A 129 -6.33 -5.59 2.79
N MET A 130 -6.92 -4.68 3.58
CA MET A 130 -6.17 -3.73 4.40
C MET A 130 -5.34 -4.41 5.50
N LYS A 131 -5.91 -5.42 6.17
CA LYS A 131 -5.17 -6.21 7.18
C LYS A 131 -3.95 -6.90 6.58
N PHE A 132 -4.12 -7.54 5.43
CA PHE A 132 -3.01 -8.18 4.74
C PHE A 132 -2.00 -7.14 4.23
N TYR A 133 -2.46 -5.97 3.82
CA TYR A 133 -1.55 -4.89 3.44
C TYR A 133 -0.67 -4.41 4.60
N ASN A 134 -1.18 -4.36 5.83
CA ASN A 134 -0.34 -4.07 7.00
C ASN A 134 0.81 -5.07 7.15
N LYS A 135 0.58 -6.36 6.90
CA LYS A 135 1.65 -7.38 6.87
C LYS A 135 2.67 -7.05 5.77
N CYS A 136 2.21 -6.68 4.57
CA CYS A 136 3.10 -6.28 3.49
C CYS A 136 3.93 -5.03 3.84
N LEU A 137 3.33 -4.04 4.48
CA LEU A 137 4.02 -2.85 4.99
C LEU A 137 5.00 -3.17 6.10
N TYR A 138 4.70 -4.13 6.96
CA TYR A 138 5.64 -4.57 7.98
C TYR A 138 6.92 -5.13 7.38
N ASN A 139 6.84 -5.89 6.27
CA ASN A 139 8.02 -6.32 5.54
C ASN A 139 8.84 -5.13 4.99
N VAL A 140 8.17 -4.05 4.58
CA VAL A 140 8.85 -2.80 4.17
C VAL A 140 9.52 -2.11 5.36
N LEU A 141 8.90 -2.12 6.54
CA LEU A 141 9.50 -1.60 7.77
C LEU A 141 10.75 -2.39 8.17
N VAL A 142 10.68 -3.72 8.17
CA VAL A 142 11.82 -4.58 8.50
C VAL A 142 12.97 -4.34 7.52
N SER A 143 12.70 -4.41 6.21
CA SER A 143 13.73 -4.24 5.19
C SER A 143 14.34 -2.83 5.15
N SER A 144 13.63 -1.83 5.67
CA SER A 144 14.15 -0.46 5.78
C SER A 144 14.70 -0.11 7.16
N GLY A 145 14.73 -1.04 8.12
CA GLY A 145 15.25 -0.80 9.46
C GLY A 145 14.37 0.13 10.31
N ARG A 146 13.06 0.12 10.09
CA ARG A 146 12.08 1.02 10.74
C ARG A 146 10.99 0.30 11.55
N ALA A 147 11.17 -1.00 11.79
CA ALA A 147 10.16 -1.84 12.44
C ALA A 147 9.91 -1.51 13.92
N ASP A 148 10.87 -0.86 14.59
CA ASP A 148 10.77 -0.33 15.96
C ASP A 148 10.21 1.11 16.00
N LYS A 149 10.21 1.80 14.86
CA LYS A 149 9.78 3.19 14.73
C LYS A 149 8.29 3.34 14.44
N TYR A 150 7.73 2.46 13.62
CA TYR A 150 6.32 2.51 13.21
C TYR A 150 5.50 1.36 13.77
N GLY A 151 4.39 1.67 14.44
CA GLY A 151 3.40 0.69 14.88
C GLY A 151 2.21 0.63 13.92
N LEU A 152 2.04 -0.50 13.21
CA LEU A 152 0.89 -0.69 12.30
C LEU A 152 -0.32 -1.23 13.08
N MET A 153 -1.37 -0.43 13.26
CA MET A 153 -2.57 -0.87 13.99
C MET A 153 -3.52 -1.68 13.11
N CYS A 154 -4.09 -2.74 13.68
CA CYS A 154 -5.11 -3.56 13.03
C CYS A 154 -6.40 -2.76 12.78
N PRO A 155 -6.94 -2.71 11.54
CA PRO A 155 -8.14 -1.94 11.21
C PRO A 155 -9.39 -2.28 12.04
N LEU A 156 -9.57 -3.54 12.46
CA LEU A 156 -10.75 -3.96 13.22
C LEU A 156 -10.78 -3.43 14.65
N ALA A 157 -9.64 -3.01 15.23
CA ALA A 157 -9.61 -2.47 16.58
C ALA A 157 -10.35 -1.12 16.70
N ILE A 158 -10.82 -0.55 15.59
CA ILE A 158 -11.26 0.85 15.48
C ILE A 158 -12.61 0.97 14.76
N GLN A 159 -13.17 -0.12 14.22
CA GLN A 159 -14.35 -0.06 13.36
C GLN A 159 -15.66 -0.01 14.14
N SER A 160 -16.23 1.20 14.22
CA SER A 160 -17.64 1.52 14.53
C SER A 160 -18.25 0.61 15.60
N HIS A 161 -18.10 0.93 16.89
CA HIS A 161 -19.13 1.70 17.62
C HIS A 161 -18.57 2.58 18.75
N GLY A 162 -17.26 2.80 18.87
CA GLY A 162 -16.73 3.59 19.99
C GLY A 162 -17.17 3.03 21.35
N ASN A 163 -17.31 1.70 21.40
CA ASN A 163 -17.48 1.00 22.66
C ASN A 163 -16.18 1.17 23.45
N ASN A 164 -16.34 1.34 24.77
CA ASN A 164 -15.22 1.71 25.63
C ASN A 164 -14.06 0.69 25.61
N GLU A 165 -14.32 -0.55 25.19
CA GLU A 165 -13.32 -1.62 25.09
C GLU A 165 -12.31 -1.39 23.96
N GLU A 166 -12.77 -1.19 22.71
CA GLU A 166 -11.91 -0.91 21.55
C GLU A 166 -11.06 0.35 21.78
N MET A 167 -11.70 1.36 22.35
CA MET A 167 -11.10 2.63 22.75
C MET A 167 -10.02 2.43 23.83
N GLY A 168 -10.29 1.55 24.81
CA GLY A 168 -9.33 1.13 25.82
C GLY A 168 -8.13 0.37 25.25
N LEU A 169 -8.34 -0.47 24.25
CA LEU A 169 -7.26 -1.20 23.58
C LEU A 169 -6.30 -0.26 22.86
N ILE A 170 -6.82 0.72 22.11
CA ILE A 170 -5.98 1.73 21.44
C ILE A 170 -5.14 2.48 22.47
N ARG A 171 -5.78 2.97 23.55
CA ARG A 171 -5.09 3.68 24.63
C ARG A 171 -3.97 2.85 25.27
N ASN A 172 -4.27 1.61 25.63
CA ASN A 172 -3.29 0.74 26.30
C ASN A 172 -2.09 0.46 25.38
N ARG A 173 -2.35 0.25 24.08
CA ARG A 173 -1.31 -0.07 23.10
C ARG A 173 -0.43 1.12 22.73
N ILE A 174 -0.99 2.32 22.69
CA ILE A 174 -0.21 3.55 22.61
C ILE A 174 0.69 3.67 23.85
N GLY A 175 0.14 3.43 25.04
CA GLY A 175 0.85 3.47 26.33
C GLY A 175 2.02 2.49 26.44
N GLU A 176 1.82 1.25 25.95
CA GLU A 176 2.80 0.17 25.99
C GLU A 176 3.88 0.29 24.90
N GLY A 177 3.57 0.93 23.77
CA GLY A 177 4.44 0.93 22.59
C GLY A 177 5.67 1.84 22.69
N GLY A 178 6.78 1.41 22.08
CA GLY A 178 8.00 2.20 21.92
C GLY A 178 8.04 3.09 20.66
N PHE A 179 7.01 2.97 19.81
CA PHE A 179 6.99 3.53 18.46
C PHE A 179 6.95 5.07 18.46
N ASP A 180 7.58 5.66 17.44
CA ASP A 180 7.52 7.10 17.17
C ASP A 180 6.19 7.49 16.53
N CYS A 181 5.65 6.62 15.69
CA CYS A 181 4.42 6.86 14.95
C CYS A 181 3.58 5.59 14.85
N PHE A 182 2.32 5.66 15.25
CA PHE A 182 1.33 4.63 14.97
C PHE A 182 0.57 5.00 13.71
N LEU A 183 0.38 4.05 12.80
CA LEU A 183 -0.46 4.20 11.61
C LEU A 183 -1.74 3.39 11.79
N LEU A 184 -2.87 4.08 11.72
CA LEU A 184 -4.20 3.56 12.05
C LEU A 184 -5.12 3.73 10.84
N PRO A 185 -5.18 2.75 9.93
CA PRO A 185 -6.24 2.66 8.96
C PRO A 185 -7.55 2.29 9.67
N PHE A 186 -8.60 3.09 9.53
CA PHE A 186 -9.92 2.79 10.10
C PHE A 186 -11.03 3.09 9.09
N TYR A 187 -12.23 2.58 9.36
CA TYR A 187 -13.39 2.72 8.48
C TYR A 187 -14.54 3.41 9.22
N ASP A 188 -14.93 4.60 8.75
CA ASP A 188 -16.14 5.31 9.16
C ASP A 188 -16.80 5.92 7.92
N LYS A 189 -17.78 5.19 7.35
CA LYS A 189 -18.41 5.55 6.07
C LYS A 189 -17.40 5.78 4.94
N GLY A 190 -16.28 5.05 4.98
CA GLY A 190 -15.12 5.20 4.10
C GLY A 190 -13.82 4.96 4.84
N TRP A 191 -12.76 4.60 4.12
CA TRP A 191 -11.42 4.42 4.69
C TRP A 191 -10.74 5.76 4.98
N GLU A 192 -10.17 5.86 6.17
CA GLU A 192 -9.39 7.00 6.63
C GLU A 192 -8.11 6.52 7.31
N LEU A 193 -7.08 7.37 7.34
CA LEU A 193 -5.82 7.08 7.99
C LEU A 193 -5.60 8.11 9.10
N MET A 194 -5.25 7.62 10.28
CA MET A 194 -4.74 8.45 11.37
C MET A 194 -3.29 8.07 11.66
N ALA A 195 -2.42 9.07 11.81
CA ALA A 195 -1.06 8.92 12.29
C ALA A 195 -0.95 9.56 13.68
N LEU A 196 -0.56 8.77 14.68
CA LEU A 196 -0.41 9.22 16.06
C LEU A 196 1.07 9.22 16.44
N CYS A 197 1.56 10.33 16.95
CA CYS A 197 2.97 10.48 17.30
C CYS A 197 3.10 10.84 18.78
N PRO A 198 3.07 9.86 19.70
CA PRO A 198 2.91 10.11 21.12
C PRO A 198 4.06 10.93 21.71
N LYS A 199 5.29 10.76 21.19
CA LYS A 199 6.48 11.51 21.66
C LYS A 199 6.38 13.00 21.37
N SER A 200 5.86 13.38 20.20
CA SER A 200 5.72 14.79 19.78
C SER A 200 4.35 15.38 20.12
N GLY A 201 3.37 14.55 20.46
CA GLY A 201 1.98 14.96 20.63
C GLY A 201 1.28 15.32 19.31
N CYS A 202 1.90 15.03 18.16
CA CYS A 202 1.31 15.32 16.86
C CYS A 202 0.33 14.22 16.45
N ILE A 203 -0.83 14.63 15.94
CA ILE A 203 -1.87 13.75 15.41
C ILE A 203 -2.19 14.23 14.00
N ALA A 204 -2.09 13.37 13.00
CA ALA A 204 -2.52 13.68 11.63
C ALA A 204 -3.69 12.81 11.20
N SER A 205 -4.73 13.43 10.65
CA SER A 205 -5.89 12.75 10.08
C SER A 205 -5.95 12.97 8.57
N PHE A 206 -5.81 11.90 7.80
CA PHE A 206 -5.84 11.89 6.35
C PHE A 206 -7.19 11.37 5.85
N CYS A 207 -7.88 12.18 5.04
CA CYS A 207 -9.15 11.83 4.42
C CYS A 207 -9.05 12.08 2.91
N CYS A 208 -9.49 11.11 2.10
CA CYS A 208 -9.44 11.20 0.64
C CYS A 208 -10.13 12.46 0.07
N GLN A 209 -11.17 12.96 0.75
CA GLN A 209 -11.96 14.12 0.33
C GLN A 209 -11.32 15.47 0.73
N GLY A 210 -10.22 15.49 1.48
CA GLY A 210 -9.49 16.70 1.88
C GLY A 210 -10.26 17.70 2.76
N LYS A 211 -11.52 17.41 3.08
CA LYS A 211 -12.27 18.10 4.13
C LYS A 211 -11.82 17.47 5.44
N GLY A 212 -11.21 18.25 6.33
CA GLY A 212 -10.87 17.79 7.68
C GLY A 212 -12.15 17.35 8.39
N LYS A 213 -12.51 16.06 8.24
CA LYS A 213 -13.67 15.47 8.88
C LYS A 213 -13.41 15.56 10.38
N LYS A 214 -14.24 16.34 11.06
CA LYS A 214 -14.19 16.43 12.52
C LYS A 214 -14.74 15.13 13.07
N HIS A 215 -13.87 14.35 13.69
CA HIS A 215 -14.24 13.15 14.43
C HIS A 215 -15.16 13.50 15.61
N LYS A 216 -15.92 12.51 16.09
CA LYS A 216 -16.76 12.68 17.28
C LYS A 216 -15.88 13.13 18.46
N LYS A 217 -16.36 14.10 19.24
CA LYS A 217 -15.60 14.64 20.39
C LYS A 217 -15.13 13.55 21.37
N LYS A 218 -15.98 12.58 21.70
CA LYS A 218 -15.62 11.43 22.54
C LYS A 218 -14.37 10.68 22.02
N PHE A 219 -14.24 10.57 20.69
CA PHE A 219 -13.13 9.89 20.04
C PHE A 219 -11.84 10.73 20.11
N THR A 220 -11.93 12.03 19.78
CA THR A 220 -10.77 12.93 19.85
C THR A 220 -10.25 13.08 21.28
N ASP A 221 -11.15 13.26 22.25
CA ASP A 221 -10.80 13.40 23.67
C ASP A 221 -10.08 12.14 24.20
N MET A 222 -10.48 10.96 23.71
CA MET A 222 -9.82 9.69 24.06
C MET A 222 -8.40 9.60 23.49
N ILE A 223 -8.21 9.96 22.21
CA ILE A 223 -6.87 9.98 21.59
C ILE A 223 -5.96 10.97 22.32
N ASP A 224 -6.48 12.17 22.63
CA ASP A 224 -5.74 13.18 23.35
C ASP A 224 -5.30 12.65 24.72
N THR A 225 -6.24 12.07 25.47
CA THR A 225 -5.96 11.44 26.78
C THR A 225 -4.91 10.32 26.67
N ALA A 226 -4.97 9.50 25.62
CA ALA A 226 -4.02 8.40 25.42
C ALA A 226 -2.58 8.91 25.20
N ILE A 227 -2.43 9.97 24.40
CA ILE A 227 -1.13 10.61 24.14
C ILE A 227 -0.61 11.31 25.40
N GLU A 228 -1.45 12.08 26.09
CA GLU A 228 -1.06 12.75 27.33
C GLU A 228 -0.62 11.72 28.39
N THR A 229 -1.37 10.62 28.54
CA THR A 229 -1.02 9.52 29.45
C THR A 229 0.33 8.91 29.08
N TYR A 230 0.56 8.63 27.80
CA TYR A 230 1.84 8.11 27.33
C TYR A 230 3.01 9.02 27.74
N GLN A 231 2.87 10.32 27.50
CA GLN A 231 3.93 11.30 27.77
C GLN A 231 4.24 11.40 29.27
N VAL A 232 3.21 11.40 30.11
CA VAL A 232 3.36 11.39 31.59
C VAL A 232 4.06 10.12 32.06
N VAL A 233 3.65 8.94 31.57
CA VAL A 233 4.26 7.64 31.94
C VAL A 233 5.74 7.56 31.49
N LYS A 234 6.10 8.21 30.37
CA LYS A 234 7.49 8.31 29.90
C LYS A 234 8.29 9.43 30.59
N GLY A 235 7.75 10.06 31.62
CA GLY A 235 8.47 11.01 32.48
C GLY A 235 8.52 12.46 31.94
N MET A 236 7.72 12.80 30.93
CA MET A 236 7.59 14.19 30.51
C MET A 236 6.82 14.99 31.57
N ARG A 237 7.34 16.17 31.95
CA ARG A 237 6.75 16.96 33.04
C ARG A 237 5.46 17.65 32.58
N SER A 238 4.43 17.58 33.42
CA SER A 238 3.10 18.17 33.19
C SER A 238 3.13 19.65 32.78
N ASN A 239 4.06 20.44 33.33
CA ASN A 239 4.22 21.86 33.02
C ASN A 239 4.88 22.15 31.65
N THR A 240 5.48 21.15 31.00
CA THR A 240 6.06 21.24 29.64
C THR A 240 5.19 20.59 28.57
N LEU A 241 4.10 19.92 28.96
CA LEU A 241 3.24 19.19 28.03
C LEU A 241 2.24 20.14 27.38
N SER A 242 2.44 20.42 26.09
CA SER A 242 1.43 21.06 25.26
C SER A 242 0.34 20.06 24.90
N LYS A 243 -0.92 20.52 24.83
CA LYS A 243 -2.02 19.70 24.33
C LYS A 243 -1.68 19.07 22.97
N PRO A 244 -2.16 17.84 22.70
CA PRO A 244 -1.97 17.19 21.41
C PRO A 244 -2.38 18.08 20.23
N LYS A 245 -1.54 18.14 19.20
CA LYS A 245 -1.72 18.99 18.02
C LYS A 245 -2.32 18.18 16.89
N TRP A 246 -3.58 18.47 16.57
CA TRP A 246 -4.26 17.91 15.40
C TRP A 246 -3.88 18.64 14.12
N VAL A 247 -3.47 17.87 13.12
CA VAL A 247 -3.12 18.31 11.77
C VAL A 247 -4.05 17.60 10.79
N TYR A 248 -4.54 18.34 9.81
CA TYR A 248 -5.40 17.83 8.75
C TYR A 248 -4.73 18.12 7.41
N PRO A 249 -3.82 17.24 6.94
CA PRO A 249 -3.11 17.46 5.69
C PRO A 249 -4.10 17.64 4.53
N LYS A 250 -3.84 18.63 3.68
CA LYS A 250 -4.65 18.86 2.48
C LYS A 250 -4.48 17.66 1.55
N CYS A 251 -5.59 17.06 1.16
CA CYS A 251 -5.62 15.98 0.19
C CYS A 251 -6.25 16.53 -1.09
N CYS A 252 -5.58 16.36 -2.23
CA CYS A 252 -5.92 17.07 -3.46
C CYS A 252 -6.96 16.39 -4.34
N ASN A 253 -7.50 15.25 -3.92
CA ASN A 253 -8.51 14.53 -4.69
C ASN A 253 -9.93 14.94 -4.28
N LYS A 254 -10.29 16.21 -4.54
CA LYS A 254 -11.65 16.74 -4.26
C LYS A 254 -12.74 16.02 -5.08
N ASP A 255 -12.34 15.39 -6.17
CA ASP A 255 -13.20 14.63 -7.10
C ASP A 255 -13.02 13.10 -6.93
N ALA A 256 -12.33 12.65 -5.88
CA ALA A 256 -12.15 11.22 -5.60
C ALA A 256 -13.52 10.54 -5.52
N VAL A 257 -13.76 9.58 -6.40
CA VAL A 257 -14.92 8.71 -6.27
C VAL A 257 -14.71 7.86 -5.00
N ASP A 258 -15.76 7.71 -4.21
CA ASP A 258 -15.83 6.95 -2.95
C ASP A 258 -15.08 5.58 -2.91
N PRO A 259 -15.02 4.76 -3.98
CA PRO A 259 -14.35 3.45 -3.91
C PRO A 259 -12.82 3.50 -3.72
N GLU A 260 -12.14 4.61 -4.00
CA GLU A 260 -10.67 4.65 -3.95
C GLU A 260 -10.09 5.07 -2.59
N CYS A 261 -10.93 5.38 -1.59
CA CYS A 261 -10.49 5.82 -0.26
C CYS A 261 -9.52 4.83 0.41
N GLY A 262 -9.71 3.52 0.21
CA GLY A 262 -8.81 2.50 0.77
C GLY A 262 -7.43 2.50 0.13
N LEU A 263 -7.35 2.66 -1.19
CA LEU A 263 -6.07 2.74 -1.92
C LEU A 263 -5.31 4.01 -1.54
N PHE A 264 -6.04 5.10 -1.31
CA PHE A 264 -5.49 6.35 -0.80
C PHE A 264 -4.84 6.16 0.57
N VAL A 265 -5.50 5.48 1.50
CA VAL A 265 -4.96 5.13 2.83
C VAL A 265 -3.70 4.27 2.68
N MET A 266 -3.78 3.20 1.89
CA MET A 266 -2.65 2.31 1.64
C MET A 266 -1.42 3.05 1.08
N ARG A 267 -1.66 4.03 0.19
CA ARG A 267 -0.60 4.84 -0.41
C ARG A 267 0.06 5.76 0.62
N HIS A 268 -0.74 6.49 1.40
CA HIS A 268 -0.21 7.39 2.43
C HIS A 268 0.62 6.65 3.48
N MET A 269 0.16 5.47 3.92
CA MET A 269 0.94 4.64 4.85
C MET A 269 2.33 4.30 4.26
N LEU A 270 2.38 3.92 2.98
CA LEU A 270 3.65 3.61 2.32
C LEU A 270 4.56 4.84 2.20
N GLU A 271 4.01 6.01 1.87
CA GLU A 271 4.79 7.25 1.74
C GLU A 271 5.36 7.73 3.06
N LEU A 272 4.55 7.74 4.13
CA LEU A 272 5.01 8.10 5.47
C LEU A 272 6.19 7.23 5.90
N ILE A 273 6.11 5.92 5.64
CA ILE A 273 7.18 4.97 5.95
C ILE A 273 8.42 5.22 5.08
N LYS A 274 8.25 5.41 3.77
CA LYS A 274 9.37 5.59 2.83
C LYS A 274 10.13 6.89 3.09
N LEU A 275 9.40 7.97 3.37
CA LEU A 275 9.94 9.30 3.63
C LEU A 275 10.31 9.53 5.11
N ASP A 276 10.05 8.54 5.97
CA ASP A 276 10.38 8.56 7.40
C ASP A 276 9.74 9.74 8.17
N ILE A 277 8.48 10.06 7.83
CA ILE A 277 7.75 11.19 8.40
C ILE A 277 7.01 10.74 9.67
N VAL A 278 7.34 11.37 10.81
CA VAL A 278 6.77 11.06 12.15
C VAL A 278 6.33 12.27 12.97
N ASN A 279 6.41 13.49 12.44
CA ASN A 279 5.96 14.72 13.12
C ASN A 279 5.84 15.95 12.20
N SER A 280 6.10 15.80 10.91
CA SER A 280 6.12 16.87 9.91
C SER A 280 5.14 16.54 8.79
N PHE A 281 3.90 16.21 9.15
CA PHE A 281 2.88 15.79 8.20
C PHE A 281 2.50 16.91 7.23
N GLU A 282 2.78 18.16 7.59
CA GLU A 282 2.70 19.31 6.71
C GLU A 282 3.76 19.28 5.59
N GLN A 283 4.86 18.53 5.71
CA GLN A 283 5.83 18.37 4.61
C GLN A 283 5.37 17.34 3.56
N VAL A 284 4.36 16.52 3.89
CA VAL A 284 3.66 15.67 2.92
C VAL A 284 2.87 16.54 1.91
N LEU A 285 2.76 17.86 2.14
CA LEU A 285 1.89 18.80 1.40
C LEU A 285 2.34 19.20 -0.03
N HIS A 286 3.39 18.63 -0.63
CA HIS A 286 3.59 18.80 -2.09
C HIS A 286 2.75 17.84 -2.94
N MET A 287 1.65 17.33 -2.38
CA MET A 287 0.59 16.63 -3.11
C MET A 287 -0.37 17.59 -3.82
N ASP A 288 0.06 18.73 -4.38
CA ASP A 288 -0.84 19.66 -5.10
C ASP A 288 -1.60 19.02 -6.28
N LYS A 289 -1.25 17.78 -6.62
CA LYS A 289 -1.90 16.96 -7.64
C LYS A 289 -2.48 15.68 -7.00
N PRO A 290 -3.69 15.23 -7.40
CA PRO A 290 -4.18 13.90 -7.07
C PRO A 290 -3.16 12.82 -7.47
N TYR A 291 -3.17 11.69 -6.77
CA TYR A 291 -2.40 10.52 -7.19
C TYR A 291 -2.75 10.16 -8.64
N SER A 292 -1.72 9.90 -9.44
CA SER A 292 -1.92 9.38 -10.78
C SER A 292 -2.42 7.94 -10.74
N SER A 293 -2.99 7.47 -11.85
CA SER A 293 -3.36 6.05 -11.99
C SER A 293 -2.14 5.12 -11.82
N ASP A 294 -0.93 5.59 -12.16
CA ASP A 294 0.31 4.85 -11.96
C ASP A 294 0.68 4.76 -10.47
N ASP A 295 0.49 5.83 -9.69
CA ASP A 295 0.74 5.83 -8.24
C ASP A 295 -0.15 4.83 -7.50
N ILE A 296 -1.43 4.77 -7.90
CA ILE A 296 -2.40 3.82 -7.36
C ILE A 296 -2.07 2.39 -7.80
N ALA A 297 -1.65 2.20 -9.05
CA ALA A 297 -1.24 0.90 -9.56
C ALA A 297 -0.03 0.34 -8.79
N ASP A 298 0.92 1.18 -8.36
CA ASP A 298 2.09 0.73 -7.59
C ASP A 298 1.71 0.14 -6.22
N VAL A 299 0.71 0.71 -5.55
CA VAL A 299 0.18 0.14 -4.29
C VAL A 299 -0.44 -1.23 -4.54
N ARG A 300 -1.27 -1.35 -5.59
CA ARG A 300 -1.87 -2.64 -5.98
C ARG A 300 -0.80 -3.67 -6.31
N ARG A 301 0.27 -3.27 -7.02
CA ARG A 301 1.40 -4.16 -7.37
C ARG A 301 2.15 -4.64 -6.13
N SER A 302 2.40 -3.73 -5.18
CA SER A 302 3.05 -4.07 -3.92
C SER A 302 2.25 -5.10 -3.14
N TRP A 303 0.93 -4.88 -3.03
CA TRP A 303 0.01 -5.83 -2.41
C TRP A 303 -0.01 -7.17 -3.15
N ALA A 304 -0.14 -7.13 -4.48
CA ALA A 304 -0.22 -8.33 -5.32
C ALA A 304 1.03 -9.20 -5.21
N LYS A 305 2.21 -8.60 -5.23
CA LYS A 305 3.46 -9.32 -5.03
C LYS A 305 3.49 -10.03 -3.68
N CYS A 306 3.22 -9.29 -2.61
CA CYS A 306 3.20 -9.81 -1.25
C CYS A 306 2.18 -10.95 -1.06
N PHE A 307 1.02 -10.87 -1.73
CA PHE A 307 -0.01 -11.91 -1.68
C PHE A 307 0.39 -13.16 -2.47
N LEU A 308 0.88 -12.99 -3.69
CA LEU A 308 1.36 -14.11 -4.52
C LEU A 308 2.52 -14.84 -3.86
N ASP A 309 3.43 -14.12 -3.20
CA ASP A 309 4.54 -14.71 -2.44
C ASP A 309 4.06 -15.48 -1.19
N ASP A 310 2.85 -15.21 -0.67
CA ASP A 310 2.29 -15.87 0.53
C ASP A 310 1.49 -17.14 0.19
N ILE A 311 0.89 -17.21 -1.00
CA ILE A 311 0.05 -18.34 -1.43
C ILE A 311 0.78 -19.38 -2.28
N ARG A 312 2.03 -19.11 -2.65
CA ARG A 312 2.93 -20.02 -3.36
C ARG A 312 3.78 -20.80 -2.38
#